data_AF-A0AAV3B2N9-F1
#
_entry.id   AF-A0AAV3B2N9-F1
#
_cell.length_a   1.000
_cell.length_b   1.000
_cell.length_c   1.000
_cell.angle_alpha   90.00
_cell.angle_beta   90.00
_cell.angle_gamma   90.00
#
_symmetry.space_group_name_H-M   'P 1'
#
loop_
_entity.id
_entity.type
_entity.pdbx_description
1 polymer ?
#
loop_
_entity_poly.entity_id
_entity_poly.type
_entity_poly.pdbx_seq_one_letter_code
_entity_poly.pdbx_strand_id
1 'polypeptide(L)'
;MDRMWLLQFLSFILLLLSCSGCVFCTHPEKNLKERFNKLCQEYKEATNTTSCTRYPGPNNFNQFWLDEDDVFTITEKTHRVFRVLEITRDHFRISAYWDWLHEVKLVEYMKSALCPPLCTDTRIVYNCSVCQLQRTGCLREEICYPVTPAEAMWNIVICSTLFIALGIIVFTVEYWRAEKTE
;
A
#
# COMPACT_ATOMS: atom_id res chain seq x y z
N MET A 1 48.26 10.47 4.85
CA MET A 1 46.85 10.87 4.64
C MET A 1 46.11 9.65 4.16
N ASP A 2 45.52 8.96 5.12
CA ASP A 2 45.69 7.52 5.26
C ASP A 2 44.53 6.73 4.67
N ARG A 3 44.84 5.60 4.02
CA ARG A 3 43.86 4.59 3.56
C ARG A 3 42.83 4.18 4.63
N MET A 4 43.15 4.40 5.90
CA MET A 4 42.29 4.16 7.06
C MET A 4 41.02 5.04 7.03
N TRP A 5 41.15 6.32 6.66
CA TRP A 5 40.02 7.26 6.61
C TRP A 5 39.09 6.97 5.43
N LEU A 6 39.63 6.55 4.28
CA LEU A 6 38.84 6.16 3.11
C LEU A 6 37.96 4.94 3.37
N LEU A 7 38.45 3.94 4.11
CA LEU A 7 37.66 2.75 4.46
C LEU A 7 36.58 3.05 5.48
N GLN A 8 36.83 3.97 6.42
CA GLN A 8 35.84 4.38 7.42
C GLN A 8 34.74 5.25 6.81
N PHE A 9 35.09 6.14 5.87
CA PHE A 9 34.11 6.87 5.05
C PHE A 9 33.35 5.95 4.10
N LEU A 10 34.00 4.99 3.44
CA LEU A 10 33.33 4.02 2.57
C LEU A 10 32.39 3.10 3.36
N SER A 11 32.76 2.68 4.56
CA SER A 11 31.90 1.90 5.45
C SER A 11 30.71 2.72 5.96
N PHE A 12 30.90 4.01 6.24
CA PHE A 12 29.83 4.94 6.62
C PHE A 12 28.86 5.21 5.45
N ILE A 13 29.39 5.37 4.22
CA ILE A 13 28.60 5.51 2.99
C ILE A 13 27.83 4.21 2.67
N LEU A 14 28.42 3.03 2.87
CA LEU A 14 27.72 1.74 2.70
C LEU A 14 26.59 1.55 3.73
N LEU A 15 26.77 2.04 4.95
CA LEU A 15 25.74 2.01 6.00
C LEU A 15 24.54 2.91 5.66
N LEU A 16 24.79 4.06 5.02
CA LEU A 16 23.73 4.95 4.52
C LEU A 16 22.93 4.34 3.36
N LEU A 17 23.49 3.36 2.65
CA LEU A 17 22.86 2.67 1.51
C LEU A 17 21.97 1.47 1.89
N SER A 18 21.85 1.16 3.18
CA SER A 18 21.10 -0.01 3.65
C SER A 18 19.66 0.32 4.06
N CYS A 19 19.07 1.35 3.47
CA CYS A 19 17.75 1.81 3.83
C CYS A 19 16.73 1.15 2.90
N SER A 20 16.17 0.04 3.37
CA SER A 20 15.36 -0.87 2.57
C SER A 20 13.88 -0.68 2.94
N GLY A 21 13.21 0.26 2.29
CA GLY A 21 11.76 0.40 2.37
C GLY A 21 11.23 1.67 3.03
N CYS A 22 10.13 2.19 2.46
CA CYS A 22 9.54 3.50 2.76
C CYS A 22 9.33 3.73 4.25
N VAL A 23 8.82 2.72 4.95
CA VAL A 23 8.45 2.78 6.37
C VAL A 23 9.65 3.07 7.27
N PHE A 24 10.85 2.62 6.85
CA PHE A 24 12.09 2.74 7.62
C PHE A 24 12.95 3.93 7.19
N CYS A 25 12.59 4.59 6.08
CA CYS A 25 13.37 5.69 5.52
C CYS A 25 13.36 6.95 6.39
N THR A 26 12.29 7.18 7.14
CA THR A 26 12.14 8.36 7.99
C THR A 26 12.09 7.97 9.46
N HIS A 27 12.55 8.88 10.33
CA HIS A 27 12.46 8.74 11.79
C HIS A 27 13.14 7.48 12.36
N PRO A 28 14.48 7.35 12.21
CA PRO A 28 15.22 6.19 12.72
C PRO A 28 15.01 5.97 14.23
N GLU A 29 14.78 7.03 15.00
CA GLU A 29 14.54 6.98 16.43
C GLU A 29 13.28 6.19 16.85
N LYS A 30 12.36 5.91 15.91
CA LYS A 30 11.15 5.10 16.18
C LYS A 30 11.43 3.60 16.20
N ASN A 31 12.64 3.16 15.83
CA ASN A 31 13.12 1.78 15.84
C ASN A 31 12.14 0.77 15.21
N LEU A 32 11.44 1.17 14.15
CA LEU A 32 10.38 0.34 13.55
C LEU A 32 10.90 -1.00 13.04
N LYS A 33 12.12 -1.04 12.50
CA LYS A 33 12.74 -2.26 12.00
C LYS A 33 12.92 -3.30 13.12
N GLU A 34 13.47 -2.88 14.25
CA GLU A 34 13.68 -3.77 15.40
C GLU A 34 12.36 -4.21 16.02
N ARG A 35 11.40 -3.29 16.15
CA ARG A 35 10.06 -3.59 16.67
C ARG A 35 9.31 -4.57 15.78
N PHE A 36 9.39 -4.39 14.46
CA PHE A 36 8.85 -5.35 13.50
C PHE A 36 9.49 -6.73 13.67
N ASN A 37 10.82 -6.81 13.74
CA ASN A 37 11.52 -8.08 13.92
C ASN A 37 11.07 -8.80 15.20
N LYS A 38 10.90 -8.07 16.30
CA LYS A 38 10.41 -8.62 17.57
C LYS A 38 8.98 -9.16 17.45
N LEU A 39 8.04 -8.35 16.96
CA LEU A 39 6.64 -8.77 16.76
C LEU A 39 6.53 -9.96 15.80
N CYS A 40 7.35 -9.96 14.74
CA CYS A 40 7.43 -11.04 13.76
C CYS A 40 7.99 -12.33 14.38
N GLN A 41 8.98 -12.23 15.26
CA GLN A 41 9.52 -13.38 15.98
C GLN A 41 8.47 -13.98 16.92
N GLU A 42 7.78 -13.14 17.71
CA GLU A 42 6.70 -13.57 18.60
C GLU A 42 5.56 -14.26 17.82
N TYR A 43 5.23 -13.76 16.63
CA TYR A 43 4.29 -14.43 15.71
C TYR A 43 4.79 -15.83 15.31
N LYS A 44 6.03 -15.93 14.82
CA LYS A 44 6.62 -17.20 14.35
C LYS A 44 6.67 -18.25 15.45
N GLU A 45 7.01 -17.85 16.67
CA GLU A 45 7.04 -18.72 17.84
C GLU A 45 5.62 -19.21 18.19
N ALA A 46 4.60 -18.35 18.07
CA ALA A 46 3.21 -18.71 18.35
C ALA A 46 2.57 -19.60 17.28
N THR A 47 2.91 -19.40 15.99
CA THR A 47 2.30 -20.15 14.86
C THR A 47 3.17 -21.28 14.34
N ASN A 48 4.39 -21.45 14.83
CA ASN A 48 5.39 -22.41 14.33
C ASN A 48 5.63 -22.26 12.82
N THR A 49 5.79 -21.01 12.35
CA THR A 49 6.02 -20.66 10.93
C THR A 49 7.40 -20.04 10.71
N THR A 50 7.94 -20.17 9.50
CA THR A 50 9.24 -19.59 9.12
C THR A 50 9.15 -18.11 8.74
N SER A 51 7.98 -17.66 8.28
CA SER A 51 7.68 -16.27 7.95
C SER A 51 6.45 -15.77 8.71
N CYS A 52 6.46 -14.49 9.08
CA CYS A 52 5.31 -13.82 9.70
C CYS A 52 4.44 -13.05 8.69
N THR A 53 4.92 -12.81 7.48
CA THR A 53 4.24 -12.03 6.43
C THR A 53 4.65 -12.57 5.07
N ARG A 54 3.88 -12.26 4.02
CA ARG A 54 4.29 -12.49 2.64
C ARG A 54 5.43 -11.57 2.19
N TYR A 55 5.67 -10.48 2.92
CA TYR A 55 6.69 -9.47 2.63
C TYR A 55 7.67 -9.27 3.80
N PRO A 56 8.46 -10.30 4.17
CA PRO A 56 9.29 -10.29 5.39
C PRO A 56 10.51 -9.37 5.30
N GLY A 57 10.93 -9.09 4.07
CA GLY A 57 12.14 -8.35 3.78
C GLY A 57 11.89 -6.87 3.56
N PRO A 58 12.82 -6.01 3.99
CA PRO A 58 12.79 -4.58 3.75
C PRO A 58 12.93 -4.27 2.23
N ASN A 59 13.54 -5.19 1.47
CA ASN A 59 13.64 -5.12 0.00
C ASN A 59 12.29 -5.21 -0.73
N ASN A 60 11.24 -5.77 -0.11
CA ASN A 60 9.91 -5.87 -0.72
C ASN A 60 9.27 -4.50 -0.95
N PHE A 61 9.82 -3.45 -0.33
CA PHE A 61 9.35 -2.09 -0.43
C PHE A 61 10.12 -1.25 -1.47
N ASN A 62 11.16 -1.80 -2.10
CA ASN A 62 12.02 -1.06 -3.03
C ASN A 62 11.30 -0.61 -4.30
N GLN A 63 10.18 -1.26 -4.63
CA GLN A 63 9.36 -0.98 -5.80
C GLN A 63 8.40 0.20 -5.62
N PHE A 64 8.39 0.85 -4.46
CA PHE A 64 7.45 1.94 -4.18
C PHE A 64 8.12 3.30 -4.29
N TRP A 65 7.35 4.24 -4.81
CA TRP A 65 7.65 5.66 -4.83
C TRP A 65 6.45 6.40 -4.26
N LEU A 66 6.71 7.28 -3.30
CA LEU A 66 5.66 7.95 -2.52
C LEU A 66 5.91 9.44 -2.48
N ASP A 67 4.86 10.23 -2.27
CA ASP A 67 5.05 11.63 -1.87
C ASP A 67 5.75 11.70 -0.50
N GLU A 68 6.54 12.75 -0.27
CA GLU A 68 7.32 12.91 0.96
C GLU A 68 6.43 12.90 2.23
N ASP A 69 5.29 13.59 2.16
CA ASP A 69 4.30 13.65 3.24
C ASP A 69 3.66 12.28 3.53
N ASP A 70 3.49 11.45 2.50
CA ASP A 70 2.95 10.10 2.63
C ASP A 70 3.95 9.17 3.33
N VAL A 71 5.26 9.33 3.05
CA VAL A 71 6.31 8.59 3.77
C VAL A 71 6.29 8.94 5.25
N PHE A 72 6.20 10.23 5.58
CA PHE A 72 6.07 10.65 6.98
C PHE A 72 4.84 10.03 7.64
N THR A 73 3.70 10.14 6.96
CA THR A 73 2.41 9.64 7.45
C THR A 73 2.42 8.14 7.67
N ILE A 74 3.02 7.36 6.75
CA ILE A 74 3.03 5.89 6.87
C ILE A 74 3.96 5.40 7.98
N THR A 75 5.10 6.06 8.18
CA THR A 75 6.02 5.78 9.29
C THR A 75 5.34 6.09 10.62
N GLU A 76 4.62 7.21 10.71
CA GLU A 76 3.88 7.61 11.92
C GLU A 76 2.75 6.64 12.26
N LYS A 77 1.91 6.31 11.28
CA LYS A 77 0.81 5.34 11.47
C LYS A 77 1.34 3.96 11.84
N THR A 78 2.42 3.52 11.20
CA THR A 78 3.05 2.23 11.53
C THR A 78 3.59 2.20 12.95
N HIS A 79 4.23 3.29 13.39
CA HIS A 79 4.67 3.43 14.77
C HIS A 79 3.52 3.26 15.77
N ARG A 80 2.37 3.89 15.50
CA ARG A 80 1.17 3.79 16.35
C ARG A 80 0.62 2.37 16.36
N VAL A 81 0.48 1.73 15.21
CA VAL A 81 -0.02 0.36 15.11
C VAL A 81 0.88 -0.59 15.90
N PHE A 82 2.19 -0.54 15.71
CA PHE A 82 3.12 -1.38 16.47
C PHE A 82 2.99 -1.15 17.97
N ARG A 83 2.77 0.09 18.40
CA ARG A 83 2.60 0.40 19.82
C ARG A 83 1.32 -0.21 20.39
N VAL A 84 0.23 -0.20 19.60
CA VAL A 84 -1.00 -0.89 19.98
C VAL A 84 -0.74 -2.39 20.11
N LEU A 85 -0.11 -3.03 19.11
CA LEU A 85 0.16 -4.47 19.13
C LEU A 85 1.02 -4.89 20.32
N GLU A 86 2.04 -4.10 20.66
CA GLU A 86 2.89 -4.33 21.83
C GLU A 86 2.12 -4.22 23.15
N ILE A 87 1.20 -3.26 23.27
CA ILE A 87 0.37 -3.06 24.47
C ILE A 87 -0.67 -4.17 24.60
N THR A 88 -1.35 -4.52 23.50
CA THR A 88 -2.41 -5.53 23.50
C THR A 88 -1.87 -6.95 23.49
N ARG A 89 -0.56 -7.14 23.26
CA ARG A 89 0.08 -8.45 23.05
C ARG A 89 -0.58 -9.25 21.93
N ASP A 90 -1.15 -8.56 20.94
CA ASP A 90 -1.87 -9.17 19.82
C ASP A 90 -0.95 -9.34 18.61
N HIS A 91 0.01 -10.26 18.74
CA HIS A 91 1.04 -10.48 17.74
C HIS A 91 0.48 -11.07 16.43
N PHE A 92 -0.70 -11.70 16.44
CA PHE A 92 -1.31 -12.28 15.24
C PHE A 92 -1.68 -11.23 14.18
N ARG A 93 -2.00 -10.01 14.61
CA ARG A 93 -2.37 -8.92 13.69
C ARG A 93 -1.20 -8.32 12.93
N ILE A 94 0.06 -8.60 13.33
CA ILE A 94 1.23 -8.05 12.63
C ILE A 94 1.25 -8.49 11.16
N SER A 95 0.92 -9.77 10.91
CA SER A 95 0.91 -10.36 9.58
C SER A 95 -0.10 -9.66 8.68
N ALA A 96 -1.35 -9.59 9.14
CA ALA A 96 -2.45 -8.97 8.40
C ALA A 96 -2.20 -7.48 8.15
N TYR A 97 -1.69 -6.75 9.15
CA TYR A 97 -1.33 -5.34 9.00
C TYR A 97 -0.22 -5.14 7.96
N TRP A 98 0.86 -5.92 8.04
CA TRP A 98 2.02 -5.74 7.17
C TRP A 98 1.72 -6.09 5.72
N ASP A 99 0.96 -7.17 5.50
CA ASP A 99 0.47 -7.55 4.18
C ASP A 99 -0.45 -6.47 3.59
N TRP A 100 -1.40 -5.97 4.38
CA TRP A 100 -2.28 -4.87 3.95
C TRP A 100 -1.50 -3.58 3.64
N LEU A 101 -0.50 -3.25 4.45
CA LEU A 101 0.35 -2.09 4.25
C LEU A 101 1.04 -2.14 2.88
N HIS A 102 1.57 -3.31 2.53
CA HIS A 102 2.28 -3.56 1.27
C HIS A 102 1.33 -3.55 0.07
N GLU A 103 0.28 -4.36 0.11
CA GLU A 103 -0.56 -4.62 -1.07
C GLU A 103 -1.59 -3.53 -1.35
N VAL A 104 -2.06 -2.86 -0.30
CA VAL A 104 -3.15 -1.90 -0.39
C VAL A 104 -2.62 -0.50 -0.20
N LYS A 105 -2.09 -0.20 0.98
CA LYS A 105 -1.85 1.19 1.37
C LYS A 105 -0.70 1.84 0.60
N LEU A 106 0.39 1.12 0.39
CA LEU A 106 1.53 1.63 -0.38
C LEU A 106 1.22 1.76 -1.87
N VAL A 107 0.46 0.81 -2.43
CA VAL A 107 -0.02 0.89 -3.81
C VAL A 107 -0.93 2.10 -4.00
N GLU A 108 -1.84 2.35 -3.06
CA GLU A 108 -2.74 3.51 -3.07
C GLU A 108 -1.97 4.83 -3.08
N TYR A 109 -1.00 5.00 -2.18
CA TYR A 109 -0.18 6.22 -2.15
C TYR A 109 0.71 6.37 -3.38
N MET A 110 1.30 5.28 -3.88
CA MET A 110 2.09 5.33 -5.12
C MET A 110 1.23 5.77 -6.31
N LYS A 111 -0.01 5.26 -6.42
CA LYS A 111 -0.96 5.71 -7.44
C LYS A 111 -1.36 7.18 -7.23
N SER A 112 -1.65 7.58 -5.99
CA SER A 112 -1.95 8.98 -5.66
C SER A 112 -0.82 9.93 -6.06
N ALA A 113 0.44 9.51 -5.89
CA ALA A 113 1.60 10.30 -6.27
C ALA A 113 1.82 10.33 -7.79
N LEU A 114 1.70 9.19 -8.48
CA LEU A 114 2.20 9.03 -9.84
C LEU A 114 1.13 8.93 -10.93
N CYS A 115 -0.15 8.95 -10.59
CA CYS A 115 -1.25 8.92 -11.57
C CYS A 115 -1.73 10.33 -11.94
N PRO A 116 -2.32 10.49 -13.14
CA PRO A 116 -3.05 11.70 -13.51
C PRO A 116 -4.23 11.97 -12.56
N PRO A 117 -4.60 13.24 -12.29
CA PRO A 117 -4.06 14.47 -12.87
C PRO A 117 -2.83 15.03 -12.14
N LEU A 118 -2.41 14.41 -11.04
CA LEU A 118 -1.32 14.91 -10.20
C LEU A 118 0.07 14.71 -10.84
N CYS A 119 0.19 13.76 -11.75
CA CYS A 119 1.41 13.49 -12.51
C CYS A 119 1.09 13.49 -14.01
N THR A 120 1.69 14.43 -14.77
CA THR A 120 1.50 14.54 -16.23
C THR A 120 2.65 13.96 -17.04
N ASP A 121 3.89 14.13 -16.59
CA ASP A 121 5.08 13.68 -17.34
C ASP A 121 6.16 13.13 -16.39
N THR A 122 6.64 13.96 -15.46
CA THR A 122 7.51 13.53 -14.37
C THR A 122 7.11 14.18 -13.06
N ARG A 123 7.40 13.51 -11.93
CA ARG A 123 7.19 14.04 -10.58
C ARG A 123 8.38 13.71 -9.69
N ILE A 124 8.65 14.59 -8.73
CA ILE A 124 9.65 14.36 -7.69
C ILE A 124 8.94 13.62 -6.56
N VAL A 125 9.40 12.40 -6.29
CA VAL A 125 8.82 11.51 -5.29
C VAL A 125 9.94 10.84 -4.51
N TYR A 126 9.63 10.34 -3.33
CA TYR A 126 10.55 9.66 -2.47
C TYR A 126 10.73 8.19 -2.90
N ASN A 127 11.96 7.82 -3.25
CA ASN A 127 12.31 6.45 -3.64
C ASN A 127 12.61 5.61 -2.40
N CYS A 128 11.81 4.57 -2.19
CA CYS A 128 11.90 3.74 -1.00
C CYS A 128 13.07 2.75 -0.99
N SER A 129 13.73 2.53 -2.11
CA SER A 129 14.93 1.68 -2.19
C SER A 129 16.20 2.39 -1.75
N VAL A 130 16.26 3.72 -1.93
CA VAL A 130 17.46 4.53 -1.61
C VAL A 130 17.18 5.60 -0.55
N CYS A 131 15.92 5.74 -0.15
CA CYS A 131 15.42 6.73 0.81
C CYS A 131 15.83 8.17 0.46
N GLN A 132 15.60 8.56 -0.80
CA GLN A 132 15.91 9.88 -1.33
C GLN A 132 14.83 10.34 -2.30
N LEU A 133 14.65 11.65 -2.40
CA LEU A 133 13.81 12.26 -3.42
C LEU A 133 14.43 12.07 -4.80
N GLN A 134 13.65 11.53 -5.73
CA GLN A 134 14.07 11.27 -7.09
C GLN A 134 12.98 11.71 -8.07
N ARG A 135 13.39 12.26 -9.21
CA ARG A 135 12.49 12.52 -10.33
C ARG A 135 12.20 11.21 -11.05
N THR A 136 10.93 10.82 -11.13
CA THR A 136 10.47 9.64 -11.87
C THR A 136 9.37 10.02 -12.85
N GLY A 137 9.17 9.18 -13.87
CA GLY A 137 8.06 9.31 -14.81
C GLY A 137 6.74 8.90 -14.17
N CYS A 138 5.64 9.43 -14.72
CA CYS A 138 4.30 9.06 -14.25
C CYS A 138 3.96 7.59 -14.55
N LEU A 139 3.06 7.02 -13.76
CA LEU A 139 2.54 5.68 -14.01
C LEU A 139 1.68 5.68 -15.27
N ARG A 140 1.69 4.54 -15.97
CA ARG A 140 0.84 4.32 -17.12
C ARG A 140 -0.62 4.24 -16.69
N GLU A 141 -1.52 4.77 -17.53
CA GLU A 141 -2.97 4.81 -17.23
C GLU A 141 -3.56 3.43 -16.89
N GLU A 142 -3.09 2.36 -17.54
CA GLU A 142 -3.50 0.97 -17.29
C GLU A 142 -3.31 0.54 -15.81
N ILE A 143 -2.25 1.05 -15.16
CA ILE A 143 -1.93 0.76 -13.76
C ILE A 143 -2.80 1.61 -12.83
N CYS A 144 -3.04 2.86 -13.21
CA CYS A 144 -3.85 3.81 -12.45
C CYS A 144 -5.34 3.44 -12.46
N TYR A 145 -5.86 3.10 -13.64
CA TYR A 145 -7.26 2.86 -13.92
C TYR A 145 -7.41 1.51 -14.62
N PRO A 146 -7.38 0.39 -13.86
CA PRO A 146 -7.43 -0.95 -14.44
C PRO A 146 -8.78 -1.29 -15.08
N VAL A 147 -9.85 -0.52 -14.75
CA VAL A 147 -11.14 -0.64 -15.42
C VAL A 147 -11.12 0.28 -16.63
N THR A 148 -11.23 -0.31 -17.82
CA THR A 148 -11.31 0.50 -19.03
C THR A 148 -12.61 1.31 -19.03
N PRO A 149 -12.62 2.52 -19.62
CA PRO A 149 -13.86 3.30 -19.77
C PRO A 149 -14.96 2.49 -20.46
N ALA A 150 -14.58 1.62 -21.40
CA ALA A 150 -15.48 0.72 -22.11
C ALA A 150 -16.15 -0.31 -21.19
N GLU A 151 -15.38 -0.98 -20.32
CA GLU A 151 -15.95 -1.93 -19.35
C GLU A 151 -16.84 -1.24 -18.32
N ALA A 152 -16.46 -0.05 -17.86
CA ALA A 152 -17.31 0.75 -16.97
C ALA A 152 -18.64 1.12 -17.67
N MET A 153 -18.59 1.54 -18.93
CA MET A 153 -19.78 1.83 -19.73
C MET A 153 -20.67 0.60 -19.91
N TRP A 154 -20.10 -0.56 -20.27
CA TRP A 154 -20.85 -1.81 -20.40
C TRP A 154 -21.52 -2.23 -19.09
N ASN A 155 -20.81 -2.13 -17.96
CA ASN A 155 -21.38 -2.43 -16.65
C ASN A 155 -22.57 -1.53 -16.30
N ILE A 156 -22.47 -0.22 -16.60
CA ILE A 156 -23.57 0.73 -16.38
C ILE A 156 -24.77 0.40 -17.27
N VAL A 157 -24.55 0.07 -18.55
CA VAL A 157 -25.61 -0.31 -19.49
C VAL A 157 -26.32 -1.57 -19.01
N ILE A 158 -25.56 -2.59 -18.60
CA ILE A 158 -26.11 -3.86 -18.10
C ILE A 158 -26.91 -3.65 -16.81
N CYS A 159 -26.39 -2.89 -15.84
CA CYS A 159 -27.14 -2.59 -14.62
C CYS A 159 -28.44 -1.84 -14.95
N SER A 160 -28.37 -0.84 -15.83
CA SER A 160 -29.54 -0.04 -16.21
C SER A 160 -30.62 -0.87 -16.90
N THR A 161 -30.25 -1.75 -17.84
CA THR A 161 -31.21 -2.62 -18.53
C THR A 161 -31.86 -3.62 -17.58
N LEU A 162 -31.12 -4.16 -16.63
CA LEU A 162 -31.67 -5.06 -15.60
C LEU A 162 -32.69 -4.34 -14.70
N PHE A 163 -32.40 -3.12 -14.24
CA PHE A 163 -33.35 -2.36 -13.42
C PHE A 163 -34.63 -2.01 -14.19
N ILE A 164 -34.52 -1.65 -15.47
CA ILE A 164 -35.68 -1.38 -16.32
C ILE A 164 -36.52 -2.65 -16.50
N ALA A 165 -35.89 -3.79 -16.78
CA ALA A 165 -36.58 -5.07 -16.94
C ALA A 165 -37.33 -5.47 -15.65
N LEU A 166 -36.69 -5.31 -14.49
CA LEU A 166 -37.33 -5.54 -13.18
C LEU A 166 -38.52 -4.61 -12.97
N GLY A 167 -38.39 -3.32 -13.33
CA GLY A 167 -39.49 -2.36 -13.28
C GLY A 167 -40.68 -2.79 -14.13
N ILE A 168 -40.44 -3.27 -15.36
CA ILE A 168 -41.49 -3.80 -16.26
C ILE A 168 -42.16 -5.03 -15.65
N ILE A 169 -41.39 -5.94 -15.05
CA ILE A 169 -41.95 -7.15 -14.41
C ILE A 169 -42.84 -6.76 -13.23
N VAL A 170 -42.38 -5.87 -12.35
CA VAL A 170 -43.19 -5.40 -11.21
C VAL A 170 -44.46 -4.71 -11.72
N PHE A 171 -44.34 -3.84 -12.72
CA PHE A 171 -45.48 -3.14 -13.31
C PHE A 171 -46.51 -4.12 -13.89
N THR A 172 -46.07 -5.12 -14.65
CA THR A 172 -46.98 -6.12 -15.23
C THR A 172 -47.64 -6.97 -14.15
N VAL A 173 -46.91 -7.41 -13.13
CA VAL A 173 -47.48 -8.19 -12.01
C VAL A 173 -48.56 -7.40 -11.26
N GLU A 174 -48.31 -6.13 -10.95
CA GLU A 174 -49.31 -5.29 -10.27
C GLU A 174 -50.52 -4.99 -11.15
N TYR A 175 -50.31 -4.74 -12.46
CA TYR A 175 -51.40 -4.55 -13.42
C TYR A 175 -52.33 -5.77 -13.49
N TRP A 176 -51.76 -6.98 -13.67
CA TRP A 176 -52.54 -8.22 -13.71
C TRP A 176 -53.25 -8.53 -12.38
N ARG A 177 -52.66 -8.14 -11.25
CA ARG A 177 -53.31 -8.29 -9.94
C ARG A 177 -54.53 -7.38 -9.83
N ALA A 178 -54.44 -6.14 -10.30
CA ALA A 178 -55.55 -5.17 -10.27
C ALA A 178 -56.72 -5.60 -11.16
N GLU A 179 -56.45 -6.08 -12.37
CA GLU A 179 -57.48 -6.57 -13.31
C GLU A 179 -58.29 -7.74 -12.75
N LYS A 180 -57.70 -8.59 -11.92
CA LYS A 180 -58.37 -9.76 -11.32
C LYS A 180 -59.24 -9.41 -10.10
N THR A 181 -59.18 -8.18 -9.61
CA THR A 181 -59.96 -7.68 -8.46
C THR A 181 -61.19 -6.87 -8.84
N GLU A 182 -61.40 -6.58 -10.13
CA GLU A 182 -62.68 -6.09 -10.69
C GLU A 182 -63.53 -7.25 -11.20
#